data_AF-A0AAD3RKS3-F1
#
_entry.id   AF-A0AAD3RKS3-F1
#
_cell.length_a   1.000
_cell.length_b   1.000
_cell.length_c   1.000
_cell.angle_alpha   90.00
_cell.angle_beta   90.00
_cell.angle_gamma   90.00
#
_symmetry.space_group_name_H-M   'P 1'
#
loop_
_entity.id
_entity.type
_entity.pdbx_description
1 polymer ?
#
loop_
_entity_poly.entity_id
_entity_poly.type
_entity_poly.pdbx_seq_one_letter_code
_entity_poly.pdbx_strand_id
1 'polypeptide(L)'
;MTTGATTGGTSARSANTQNMRLPHMSMAVCRGSCSPVRVNKWSHSSAGQPAPTQATCILSQSPSTSAPYPSLVAVYNLLVHIETKYNRKSYAVGSFVLLCNPWLKDDPVYMPLDAQIQEYIKSDYGLVFMGTSLNVRSRPWSYGQYEPGVLEACLRLLQVSPQHLSDKHKDYIRRADPVYLSRVVCAMVNCNDDLGILEGKWQGSYKDGVKPTDWSGSADILHHWVSSNYSPVRYGQCWVFASVLCTVMRVLGIPSRVVTVFNAAHDGNGNQKIEEFYSSTGEKLNLSKDSIWNFHVWVECWMRRLDLGAEFDGWQIVDPTPQEKSA
;
A
#
# COMPACT_ATOMS: atom_id res chain seq x y z
N MET A 1 -26.03 -32.15 -59.39
CA MET A 1 -25.29 -32.70 -58.24
C MET A 1 -25.28 -31.63 -57.16
N THR A 2 -26.36 -31.52 -56.38
CA THR A 2 -26.54 -32.13 -55.02
C THR A 2 -25.55 -31.57 -54.01
N THR A 3 -25.99 -30.58 -53.20
CA THR A 3 -26.29 -30.66 -51.74
C THR A 3 -25.04 -30.73 -50.85
N GLY A 4 -24.91 -30.01 -49.74
CA GLY A 4 -25.92 -29.32 -48.95
C GLY A 4 -25.32 -28.54 -47.78
N ALA A 5 -26.23 -27.86 -47.08
CA ALA A 5 -26.00 -27.18 -45.83
C ALA A 5 -25.90 -28.17 -44.65
N THR A 6 -25.11 -27.81 -43.64
CA THR A 6 -25.29 -28.31 -42.27
C THR A 6 -24.86 -27.25 -41.25
N THR A 7 -25.77 -27.05 -40.31
CA THR A 7 -25.71 -26.26 -39.07
C THR A 7 -24.90 -26.94 -37.97
N GLY A 8 -24.30 -26.16 -37.09
CA GLY A 8 -23.82 -26.54 -35.75
C GLY A 8 -23.01 -25.36 -35.19
N GLY A 9 -23.25 -24.77 -34.03
CA GLY A 9 -23.69 -25.32 -32.76
C GLY A 9 -22.73 -24.74 -31.71
N THR A 10 -23.26 -23.94 -30.79
CA THR A 10 -22.56 -23.20 -29.72
C THR A 10 -21.59 -24.04 -28.88
N SER A 11 -20.44 -23.48 -28.52
CA SER A 11 -19.76 -23.76 -27.24
C SER A 11 -18.88 -22.58 -26.82
N ALA A 12 -19.37 -21.81 -25.85
CA ALA A 12 -18.58 -20.84 -25.11
C ALA A 12 -17.60 -21.59 -24.20
N ARG A 13 -16.30 -21.52 -24.51
CA ARG A 13 -15.26 -21.96 -23.58
C ARG A 13 -15.13 -20.94 -22.46
N SER A 14 -15.68 -21.31 -21.32
CA SER A 14 -15.35 -20.84 -19.98
C SER A 14 -13.85 -20.52 -19.85
N ALA A 15 -13.53 -19.27 -19.55
CA ALA A 15 -12.21 -18.86 -19.11
C ALA A 15 -12.01 -19.38 -17.68
N ASN A 16 -11.25 -20.46 -17.55
CA ASN A 16 -10.76 -20.95 -16.26
C ASN A 16 -9.89 -19.86 -15.62
N THR A 17 -10.43 -19.17 -14.61
CA THR A 17 -9.63 -18.42 -13.64
C THR A 17 -8.72 -19.39 -12.90
N GLN A 18 -7.44 -19.38 -13.23
CA GLN A 18 -6.42 -20.03 -12.42
C GLN A 18 -6.31 -19.28 -11.09
N ASN A 19 -6.83 -19.89 -10.03
CA ASN A 19 -6.50 -19.54 -8.66
C ASN A 19 -5.01 -19.82 -8.43
N MET A 20 -4.18 -18.78 -8.41
CA MET A 20 -2.81 -18.87 -7.91
C MET A 20 -2.87 -19.17 -6.40
N ARG A 21 -2.57 -20.41 -6.04
CA ARG A 21 -2.35 -20.83 -4.65
C ARG A 21 -0.92 -20.44 -4.26
N LEU A 22 -0.79 -19.46 -3.37
CA LEU A 22 0.41 -19.33 -2.52
C LEU A 22 0.38 -20.46 -1.46
N PRO A 23 1.50 -21.09 -1.10
CA PRO A 23 1.46 -22.27 -0.21
C PRO A 23 0.99 -21.97 1.22
N HIS A 24 0.99 -20.72 1.70
CA HIS A 24 0.66 -20.43 3.11
C HIS A 24 -0.11 -19.12 3.39
N MET A 25 -0.61 -18.39 2.38
CA MET A 25 -1.41 -17.17 2.62
C MET A 25 -2.49 -17.01 1.57
N SER A 26 -3.75 -16.98 1.99
CA SER A 26 -4.90 -16.66 1.13
C SER A 26 -5.24 -15.18 1.28
N MET A 27 -5.18 -14.44 0.18
CA MET A 27 -5.60 -13.04 0.11
C MET A 27 -7.10 -12.99 -0.14
N ALA A 28 -7.87 -12.47 0.82
CA ALA A 28 -9.32 -12.33 0.70
C ALA A 28 -9.70 -10.86 0.49
N VAL A 29 -10.13 -10.50 -0.72
CA VAL A 29 -10.78 -9.22 -1.00
C VAL A 29 -12.29 -9.41 -0.84
N CYS A 30 -12.87 -8.90 0.25
CA CYS A 30 -14.31 -8.95 0.45
C CYS A 30 -15.01 -8.00 -0.54
N ARG A 31 -15.61 -8.58 -1.59
CA ARG A 31 -16.50 -7.89 -2.52
C ARG A 31 -17.95 -8.10 -2.09
N GLY A 32 -18.45 -7.24 -1.20
CA GLY A 32 -19.84 -7.25 -0.79
C GLY A 32 -20.08 -6.25 0.33
N SER A 33 -21.27 -5.63 0.32
CA SER A 33 -21.78 -4.83 1.44
C SER A 33 -21.84 -5.71 2.69
N CYS A 34 -20.88 -5.55 3.59
CA CYS A 34 -20.93 -6.13 4.93
C CYS A 34 -21.98 -5.38 5.76
N SER A 35 -23.26 -5.67 5.53
CA SER A 35 -24.18 -5.74 6.66
C SER A 35 -23.58 -6.72 7.68
N PRO A 36 -23.77 -6.51 9.00
CA PRO A 36 -23.26 -7.43 10.01
C PRO A 36 -23.65 -8.83 9.56
N VAL A 37 -22.68 -9.73 9.46
CA VAL A 37 -22.92 -11.11 9.09
C VAL A 37 -23.82 -11.71 10.18
N ARG A 38 -25.14 -11.52 10.06
CA ARG A 38 -26.12 -12.46 10.59
C ARG A 38 -25.94 -13.68 9.71
N VAL A 39 -25.03 -14.56 10.14
CA VAL A 39 -25.00 -15.91 9.61
C VAL A 39 -26.37 -16.49 9.94
N ASN A 40 -27.19 -16.68 8.90
CA ASN A 40 -28.47 -17.33 9.02
C ASN A 40 -28.26 -18.67 9.71
N LYS A 41 -29.07 -18.92 10.74
CA LYS A 41 -29.19 -20.22 11.42
C LYS A 41 -29.27 -21.32 10.37
N TRP A 42 -28.28 -22.19 10.31
CA TRP A 42 -28.44 -23.48 9.64
C TRP A 42 -29.13 -24.41 10.64
N SER A 43 -30.46 -24.48 10.58
CA SER A 43 -31.22 -25.54 11.23
C SER A 43 -31.33 -26.73 10.27
N HIS A 44 -30.55 -27.78 10.51
CA HIS A 44 -30.86 -29.09 9.97
C HIS A 44 -31.72 -29.81 11.00
N SER A 45 -33.02 -29.94 10.72
CA SER A 45 -33.90 -30.83 11.46
C SER A 45 -33.95 -32.18 10.74
N SER A 46 -33.13 -33.12 11.18
CA SER A 46 -33.45 -34.54 11.05
C SER A 46 -33.77 -35.06 12.44
N ALA A 47 -34.95 -35.66 12.58
CA ALA A 47 -35.45 -36.15 13.85
C ALA A 47 -34.50 -37.22 14.41
N GLY A 48 -33.93 -36.98 15.61
CA GLY A 48 -33.26 -38.01 16.40
C GLY A 48 -31.80 -37.80 16.84
N GLN A 49 -31.26 -36.57 16.97
CA GLN A 49 -29.90 -36.35 17.51
C GLN A 49 -29.81 -35.27 18.60
N PRO A 50 -28.75 -35.29 19.45
CA PRO A 50 -28.66 -34.47 20.66
C PRO A 50 -28.58 -32.97 20.33
N ALA A 51 -28.96 -32.15 21.32
CA ALA A 51 -29.12 -30.70 21.27
C ALA A 51 -28.13 -29.92 20.37
N PRO A 52 -28.57 -28.83 19.73
CA PRO A 52 -27.81 -28.14 18.69
C PRO A 52 -26.44 -27.67 19.19
N THR A 53 -25.38 -28.14 18.56
CA THR A 53 -24.02 -27.61 18.71
C THR A 53 -23.99 -26.20 18.11
N GLN A 54 -23.75 -25.19 18.94
CA GLN A 54 -23.52 -23.83 18.46
C GLN A 54 -22.03 -23.68 18.12
N ALA A 55 -21.72 -23.61 16.83
CA ALA A 55 -20.40 -23.23 16.36
C ALA A 55 -20.38 -21.71 16.16
N THR A 56 -19.57 -21.01 16.96
CA THR A 56 -19.42 -19.55 16.85
C THR A 56 -18.02 -19.26 16.34
N CYS A 57 -17.94 -18.70 15.13
CA CYS A 57 -16.69 -18.16 14.61
C CYS A 57 -16.46 -16.79 15.26
N ILE A 58 -15.40 -16.65 16.04
CA ILE A 58 -15.03 -15.38 16.67
C ILE A 58 -13.69 -14.95 16.09
N LEU A 59 -13.65 -13.80 15.43
CA LEU A 59 -12.41 -13.11 15.13
C LEU A 59 -11.81 -12.63 16.46
N SER A 60 -10.92 -13.42 17.05
CA SER A 60 -10.27 -13.05 18.30
C SER A 60 -9.07 -12.15 18.02
N GLN A 61 -9.25 -10.84 18.19
CA GLN A 61 -8.22 -10.05 18.85
C GLN A 61 -8.61 -9.94 20.33
N SER A 62 -7.65 -10.14 21.24
CA SER A 62 -7.82 -9.82 22.65
C SER A 62 -7.94 -8.29 22.86
N PRO A 63 -8.89 -7.78 23.66
CA PRO A 63 -10.33 -8.00 23.67
C PRO A 63 -11.12 -6.84 23.03
N SER A 64 -12.35 -7.17 22.62
CA SER A 64 -13.50 -6.30 22.31
C SER A 64 -13.36 -5.27 21.18
N THR A 65 -13.80 -5.65 19.99
CA THR A 65 -14.93 -5.00 19.30
C THR A 65 -15.26 -5.81 18.05
N SER A 66 -16.53 -6.18 17.92
CA SER A 66 -17.12 -6.62 16.65
C SER A 66 -16.93 -5.49 15.64
N ALA A 67 -15.91 -5.50 14.78
CA ALA A 67 -15.55 -4.34 13.97
C ALA A 67 -16.70 -3.92 13.04
N PRO A 68 -17.40 -2.78 13.31
CA PRO A 68 -18.36 -2.18 12.41
C PRO A 68 -17.71 -1.04 11.59
N TYR A 69 -16.38 -0.90 11.65
CA TYR A 69 -15.60 0.28 11.21
C TYR A 69 -14.18 -0.18 10.76
N PRO A 70 -13.40 0.66 10.04
CA PRO A 70 -12.54 0.24 8.93
C PRO A 70 -11.51 -0.84 9.25
N SER A 71 -11.17 -1.61 8.21
CA SER A 71 -10.21 -2.71 8.25
C SER A 71 -8.87 -2.29 8.88
N LEU A 72 -8.49 -2.91 10.02
CA LEU A 72 -7.15 -2.69 10.57
C LEU A 72 -6.16 -3.48 9.72
N VAL A 73 -5.20 -2.78 9.10
CA VAL A 73 -4.22 -3.46 8.26
C VAL A 73 -3.25 -4.30 9.10
N ALA A 74 -3.43 -5.62 9.09
CA ALA A 74 -2.68 -6.55 9.93
C ALA A 74 -2.80 -8.01 9.46
N VAL A 75 -1.95 -8.86 10.03
CA VAL A 75 -2.11 -10.32 10.03
C VAL A 75 -3.02 -10.71 11.19
N TYR A 76 -4.07 -11.47 10.90
CA TYR A 76 -5.05 -11.96 11.87
C TYR A 76 -4.93 -13.47 12.02
N ASN A 77 -5.11 -13.96 13.26
CA ASN A 77 -5.27 -15.37 13.55
C ASN A 77 -6.76 -15.68 13.71
N LEU A 78 -7.27 -16.62 12.92
CA LEU A 78 -8.66 -17.05 12.97
C LEU A 78 -8.79 -18.22 13.95
N LEU A 79 -9.59 -18.02 15.00
CA LEU A 79 -9.95 -19.05 15.97
C LEU A 79 -11.43 -19.41 15.83
N VAL A 80 -11.74 -20.70 15.87
CA VAL A 80 -13.12 -21.20 15.93
C VAL A 80 -13.37 -21.75 17.32
N HIS A 81 -14.43 -21.26 17.96
CA HIS A 81 -14.88 -21.79 19.24
C HIS A 81 -16.10 -22.68 19.02
N ILE A 82 -15.97 -23.94 19.44
CA ILE A 82 -17.06 -24.91 19.47
C ILE A 82 -17.52 -25.01 20.91
N GLU A 83 -18.73 -24.54 21.18
CA GLU A 83 -19.34 -24.57 22.50
C GLU A 83 -20.44 -25.63 22.54
N THR A 84 -20.32 -26.51 23.54
CA THR A 84 -21.32 -27.51 23.89
C THR A 84 -21.83 -27.20 25.29
N LYS A 85 -22.93 -27.84 25.72
CA LYS A 85 -23.50 -27.63 27.07
C LYS A 85 -22.52 -27.86 28.22
N TYR A 86 -21.43 -28.61 27.99
CA TYR A 86 -20.50 -29.03 29.04
C TYR A 86 -19.08 -28.47 28.83
N ASN A 87 -18.72 -28.10 27.60
CA ASN A 87 -17.35 -27.77 27.24
C ASN A 87 -17.29 -26.73 26.13
N ARG A 88 -16.32 -25.82 26.22
CA ARG A 88 -15.88 -24.94 25.13
C ARG A 88 -14.50 -25.40 24.66
N LYS A 89 -14.36 -25.66 23.35
CA LYS A 89 -13.07 -25.95 22.71
C LYS A 89 -12.75 -24.88 21.68
N SER A 90 -11.48 -24.50 21.60
CA SER A 90 -10.97 -23.48 20.68
C SER A 90 -10.00 -24.13 19.71
N TYR A 91 -10.17 -23.85 18.42
CA TYR A 91 -9.34 -24.40 17.35
C TYR A 91 -8.75 -23.25 16.54
N ALA A 92 -7.42 -23.26 16.35
CA ALA A 92 -6.78 -22.36 15.40
C ALA A 92 -7.03 -22.88 13.98
N VAL A 93 -7.65 -22.05 13.15
CA VAL A 93 -7.95 -22.39 11.75
C VAL A 93 -6.80 -21.99 10.83
N GLY A 94 -6.15 -20.86 11.13
CA GLY A 94 -5.05 -20.33 10.35
C GLY A 94 -4.93 -18.83 10.51
N SER A 95 -4.16 -18.22 9.62
CA SER A 95 -3.95 -16.77 9.59
C SER A 95 -4.33 -16.19 8.23
N PHE A 96 -4.77 -14.94 8.22
CA PHE A 96 -5.08 -14.19 7.00
C PHE A 96 -4.68 -12.73 7.16
N VAL A 97 -4.55 -12.00 6.05
CA VAL A 97 -4.26 -10.57 6.06
C VAL A 97 -5.55 -9.81 5.75
N LEU A 98 -5.77 -8.73 6.49
CA LEU A 98 -6.79 -7.75 6.16
C LEU A 98 -6.08 -6.47 5.70
N LEU A 99 -6.54 -5.91 4.58
CA LEU A 99 -6.01 -4.71 3.92
C LEU A 99 -7.12 -3.64 3.82
N CYS A 100 -6.79 -2.41 3.44
CA CYS A 100 -7.81 -1.42 3.07
C CYS A 100 -8.63 -1.92 1.87
N ASN A 101 -9.92 -1.54 1.79
CA ASN A 101 -10.83 -2.06 0.77
C ASN A 101 -11.37 -0.97 -0.17
N PRO A 102 -10.70 -0.70 -1.31
CA PRO A 102 -11.12 0.34 -2.23
C PRO A 102 -12.41 0.01 -3.02
N TRP A 103 -12.94 -1.21 -2.90
CA TRP A 103 -14.24 -1.59 -3.48
C TRP A 103 -15.43 -1.31 -2.56
N LEU A 104 -15.20 -1.13 -1.26
CA LEU A 104 -16.26 -0.97 -0.27
C LEU A 104 -16.60 0.51 -0.10
N LYS A 105 -17.85 0.90 -0.43
CA LYS A 105 -18.30 2.31 -0.39
C LYS A 105 -18.06 3.00 0.96
N ASP A 106 -18.18 2.27 2.05
CA ASP A 106 -18.03 2.83 3.40
C ASP A 106 -16.56 2.89 3.85
N ASP A 107 -15.65 2.24 3.13
CA ASP A 107 -14.21 2.31 3.42
C ASP A 107 -13.67 3.72 3.07
N PRO A 108 -12.83 4.34 3.91
CA PRO A 108 -12.20 5.62 3.62
C PRO A 108 -11.40 5.65 2.30
N VAL A 109 -10.94 4.51 1.76
CA VAL A 109 -10.19 4.47 0.49
C VAL A 109 -11.05 4.06 -0.72
N TYR A 110 -12.38 4.10 -0.58
CA TYR A 110 -13.30 3.75 -1.66
C TYR A 110 -13.03 4.53 -2.95
N MET A 111 -12.82 3.80 -4.05
CA MET A 111 -12.60 4.37 -5.38
C MET A 111 -13.74 3.91 -6.32
N PRO A 112 -14.60 4.83 -6.78
CA PRO A 112 -15.86 4.44 -7.42
C PRO A 112 -15.70 3.87 -8.84
N LEU A 113 -14.63 4.25 -9.55
CA LEU A 113 -14.44 3.87 -10.95
C LEU A 113 -13.54 2.64 -11.06
N ASP A 114 -14.07 1.56 -11.65
CA ASP A 114 -13.32 0.31 -11.85
C ASP A 114 -12.02 0.52 -12.65
N ALA A 115 -12.03 1.42 -13.64
CA ALA A 115 -10.83 1.75 -14.42
C ALA A 115 -9.73 2.37 -13.54
N GLN A 116 -10.10 3.21 -12.58
CA GLN A 116 -9.15 3.79 -11.63
C GLN A 116 -8.64 2.73 -10.64
N ILE A 117 -9.48 1.78 -10.22
CA ILE A 117 -9.02 0.63 -9.42
C ILE A 117 -8.04 -0.23 -10.23
N GLN A 118 -8.28 -0.46 -11.53
CA GLN A 118 -7.31 -1.19 -12.35
C GLN A 118 -5.95 -0.49 -12.36
N GLU A 119 -5.93 0.82 -12.53
CA GLU A 119 -4.69 1.58 -12.63
C GLU A 119 -3.99 1.78 -11.26
N TYR A 120 -4.73 2.24 -10.25
CA TYR A 120 -4.17 2.75 -9.01
C TYR A 120 -4.09 1.72 -7.87
N ILE A 121 -4.60 0.51 -8.10
CA ILE A 121 -4.46 -0.63 -7.18
C ILE A 121 -3.87 -1.84 -7.90
N LYS A 122 -4.43 -2.23 -9.04
CA LYS A 122 -4.09 -3.52 -9.66
C LYS A 122 -2.88 -3.50 -10.58
N SER A 123 -2.61 -2.38 -11.26
CA SER A 123 -1.47 -2.30 -12.17
C SER A 123 -0.18 -2.39 -11.36
N ASP A 124 0.67 -3.36 -11.69
CA ASP A 124 1.95 -3.61 -11.02
C ASP A 124 3.16 -3.08 -11.79
N TYR A 125 2.89 -2.28 -12.82
CA TYR A 125 3.85 -1.48 -13.53
C TYR A 125 3.29 -0.08 -13.78
N GLY A 126 4.17 0.87 -14.04
CA GLY A 126 3.78 2.24 -14.32
C GLY A 126 4.88 3.02 -15.03
N LEU A 127 4.63 4.31 -15.22
CA LEU A 127 5.57 5.24 -15.80
C LEU A 127 5.91 6.33 -14.78
N VAL A 128 7.20 6.64 -14.68
CA VAL A 128 7.71 7.80 -13.95
C VAL A 128 8.14 8.83 -14.98
N PHE A 129 7.60 10.04 -14.90
CA PHE A 129 8.03 11.14 -15.76
C PHE A 129 9.23 11.85 -15.14
N MET A 130 10.21 12.21 -15.96
CA MET A 130 11.52 12.73 -15.56
C MET A 130 12.05 13.68 -16.65
N GLY A 131 13.19 14.33 -16.36
CA GLY A 131 13.88 15.21 -17.32
C GLY A 131 13.65 16.68 -17.00
N THR A 132 13.28 17.48 -17.99
CA THR A 132 12.95 18.90 -17.80
C THR A 132 11.57 19.19 -18.37
N SER A 133 10.99 20.33 -18.02
CA SER A 133 9.71 20.78 -18.59
C SER A 133 9.72 20.89 -20.12
N LEU A 134 10.89 21.12 -20.72
CA LEU A 134 11.08 21.20 -22.18
C LEU A 134 11.37 19.84 -22.84
N ASN A 135 11.78 18.83 -22.07
CA ASN A 135 12.18 17.52 -22.56
C ASN A 135 11.74 16.45 -21.57
N VAL A 136 10.43 16.23 -21.52
CA VAL A 136 9.81 15.23 -20.65
C VAL A 136 10.09 13.85 -21.20
N ARG A 137 10.68 13.00 -20.36
CA ARG A 137 10.93 11.58 -20.63
C ARG A 137 10.13 10.73 -19.66
N SER A 138 9.64 9.59 -20.12
CA SER A 138 9.03 8.57 -19.25
C SER A 138 9.98 7.40 -19.07
N ARG A 139 10.05 6.88 -17.86
CA ARG A 139 10.77 5.66 -17.53
C ARG A 139 9.78 4.62 -16.99
N PRO A 140 9.79 3.37 -17.49
CA PRO A 140 8.99 2.31 -16.90
C PRO A 140 9.50 1.97 -15.50
N TRP A 141 8.57 1.63 -14.61
CA TRP A 141 8.85 1.14 -13.28
C TRP A 141 7.98 -0.08 -12.98
N SER A 142 8.60 -1.15 -12.48
CA SER A 142 7.88 -2.32 -11.96
C SER A 142 7.58 -2.11 -10.48
N TYR A 143 6.32 -1.86 -10.14
CA TYR A 143 5.91 -1.78 -8.74
C TYR A 143 6.01 -3.16 -8.06
N GLY A 144 5.66 -4.23 -8.76
CA GLY A 144 5.87 -5.61 -8.31
C GLY A 144 5.11 -5.98 -7.02
N GLN A 145 3.94 -5.38 -6.75
CA GLN A 145 3.18 -5.62 -5.52
C GLN A 145 2.72 -7.07 -5.32
N TYR A 146 2.73 -7.89 -6.38
CA TYR A 146 2.33 -9.30 -6.35
C TYR A 146 3.52 -10.26 -6.26
N GLU A 147 4.75 -9.75 -6.28
CA GLU A 147 5.94 -10.59 -6.15
C GLU A 147 5.99 -11.26 -4.76
N PRO A 148 6.41 -12.53 -4.67
CA PRO A 148 6.43 -13.27 -3.41
C PRO A 148 7.29 -12.57 -2.35
N GLY A 149 6.74 -12.31 -1.16
CA GLY A 149 7.45 -11.65 -0.07
C GLY A 149 7.26 -10.14 0.00
N VAL A 150 6.71 -9.50 -1.04
CA VAL A 150 6.47 -8.03 -1.05
C VAL A 150 5.37 -7.64 -0.06
N LEU A 151 4.28 -8.41 0.01
CA LEU A 151 3.22 -8.20 1.01
C LEU A 151 3.78 -8.30 2.44
N GLU A 152 4.56 -9.34 2.71
CA GLU A 152 5.19 -9.59 4.00
C GLU A 152 6.17 -8.46 4.36
N ALA A 153 6.96 -7.98 3.40
CA ALA A 153 7.84 -6.82 3.57
C ALA A 153 7.06 -5.56 3.97
N CYS A 154 5.95 -5.26 3.28
CA CYS A 154 5.10 -4.11 3.58
C CYS A 154 4.44 -4.21 4.96
N LEU A 155 3.98 -5.41 5.36
CA LEU A 155 3.43 -5.63 6.69
C LEU A 155 4.51 -5.52 7.78
N ARG A 156 5.73 -5.96 7.48
CA ARG A 156 6.88 -5.84 8.38
C ARG A 156 7.33 -4.39 8.54
N LEU A 157 7.30 -3.59 7.47
CA LEU A 157 7.57 -2.14 7.51
C LEU A 157 6.78 -1.44 8.61
N LEU A 158 5.48 -1.73 8.69
CA LEU A 158 4.63 -1.16 9.74
C LEU A 158 5.02 -1.65 11.14
N GLN A 159 5.52 -2.88 11.29
CA GLN A 159 5.89 -3.46 12.59
C GLN A 159 7.25 -2.98 13.13
N VAL A 160 8.15 -2.54 12.25
CA VAL A 160 9.46 -1.98 12.64
C VAL A 160 9.44 -0.46 12.71
N SER A 161 8.27 0.15 12.50
CA SER A 161 8.07 1.59 12.66
C SER A 161 8.21 2.03 14.13
N PRO A 162 8.67 3.26 14.39
CA PRO A 162 8.74 3.79 15.76
C PRO A 162 7.39 3.78 16.47
N GLN A 163 6.29 4.00 15.74
CA GLN A 163 4.95 4.00 16.31
C GLN A 163 4.57 2.61 16.81
N HIS A 164 4.93 1.56 16.08
CA HIS A 164 4.69 0.18 16.51
C HIS A 164 5.61 -0.25 17.65
N LEU A 165 6.90 0.13 17.58
CA LEU A 165 7.88 -0.20 18.61
C LEU A 165 7.61 0.51 19.94
N SER A 166 7.03 1.72 19.90
CA SER A 166 6.65 2.47 21.10
C SER A 166 5.35 1.95 21.73
N ASP A 167 4.28 1.74 20.95
CA ASP A 167 3.02 1.18 21.43
C ASP A 167 2.31 0.39 20.33
N LYS A 168 2.56 -0.91 20.32
CA LYS A 168 1.97 -1.88 19.38
C LYS A 168 0.44 -1.86 19.38
N HIS A 169 -0.19 -1.73 20.55
CA HIS A 169 -1.66 -1.82 20.64
C HIS A 169 -2.30 -0.56 20.03
N LYS A 170 -1.77 0.61 20.41
CA LYS A 170 -2.22 1.89 19.86
C LYS A 170 -1.96 1.98 18.36
N ASP A 171 -0.80 1.51 17.89
CA ASP A 171 -0.48 1.47 16.47
C ASP A 171 -1.51 0.65 15.69
N TYR A 172 -1.82 -0.59 16.11
CA TYR A 172 -2.81 -1.41 15.40
C TYR A 172 -4.19 -0.77 15.31
N ILE A 173 -4.66 -0.12 16.38
CA ILE A 173 -5.95 0.60 16.35
C ILE A 173 -5.91 1.72 15.31
N ARG A 174 -4.80 2.46 15.24
CA ARG A 174 -4.65 3.59 14.31
C ARG A 174 -4.48 3.16 12.85
N ARG A 175 -4.08 1.92 12.57
CA ARG A 175 -4.02 1.36 11.21
C ARG A 175 -5.38 1.24 10.50
N ALA A 176 -6.49 1.51 11.20
CA ALA A 176 -7.80 1.68 10.56
C ALA A 176 -7.90 2.96 9.71
N ASP A 177 -7.03 3.95 9.97
CA ASP A 177 -7.03 5.25 9.34
C ASP A 177 -5.97 5.31 8.22
N PRO A 178 -6.36 5.49 6.94
CA PRO A 178 -5.40 5.59 5.84
C PRO A 178 -4.51 6.83 5.95
N VAL A 179 -4.94 7.90 6.63
CA VAL A 179 -4.10 9.09 6.85
C VAL A 179 -2.94 8.71 7.76
N TYR A 180 -3.22 8.00 8.86
CA TYR A 180 -2.18 7.47 9.74
C TYR A 180 -1.23 6.52 9.02
N LEU A 181 -1.76 5.54 8.27
CA LEU A 181 -0.94 4.61 7.48
C LEU A 181 -0.02 5.36 6.50
N SER A 182 -0.57 6.34 5.78
CA SER A 182 0.18 7.14 4.82
C SER A 182 1.36 7.86 5.48
N ARG A 183 1.15 8.46 6.66
CA ARG A 183 2.21 9.16 7.41
C ARG A 183 3.28 8.20 7.92
N VAL A 184 2.90 7.06 8.47
CA VAL A 184 3.86 6.04 8.96
C VAL A 184 4.69 5.50 7.80
N VAL A 185 4.05 5.11 6.69
CA VAL A 185 4.77 4.57 5.53
C VAL A 185 5.65 5.64 4.89
N CYS A 186 5.18 6.88 4.78
CA CYS A 186 5.98 8.00 4.26
C CYS A 186 7.30 8.17 5.01
N ALA A 187 7.25 8.16 6.35
CA ALA A 187 8.45 8.22 7.19
C ALA A 187 9.34 6.98 6.97
N MET A 188 8.74 5.78 6.99
CA MET A 188 9.48 4.52 6.89
C MET A 188 10.07 4.22 5.50
N VAL A 189 9.68 4.93 4.46
CA VAL A 189 10.29 4.75 3.12
C VAL A 189 11.70 5.37 3.05
N ASN A 190 12.00 6.40 3.85
CA ASN A 190 13.36 6.94 4.00
C ASN A 190 13.97 6.53 5.36
N CYS A 191 15.30 6.46 5.45
CA CYS A 191 15.98 5.95 6.64
C CYS A 191 16.56 7.01 7.59
N ASN A 192 16.22 8.29 7.42
CA ASN A 192 16.99 9.36 8.08
C ASN A 192 16.82 9.39 9.60
N ASP A 193 15.66 9.00 10.12
CA ASP A 193 15.37 9.01 11.56
C ASP A 193 15.00 7.60 12.10
N ASP A 194 14.78 6.61 11.21
CA ASP A 194 14.15 5.32 11.51
C ASP A 194 14.82 4.13 10.79
N LEU A 195 14.34 2.91 11.03
CA LEU A 195 14.70 1.68 10.29
C LEU A 195 14.04 1.64 8.89
N GLY A 196 14.11 2.75 8.17
CA GLY A 196 13.43 2.91 6.88
C GLY A 196 14.13 2.21 5.71
N ILE A 197 13.46 2.21 4.56
CA ILE A 197 13.84 1.37 3.42
C ILE A 197 15.06 1.92 2.67
N LEU A 198 15.06 3.20 2.30
CA LEU A 198 16.03 3.77 1.36
C LEU A 198 16.92 4.84 2.00
N GLU A 199 18.20 4.81 1.64
CA GLU A 199 19.16 5.88 1.94
C GLU A 199 19.31 6.81 0.72
N GLY A 200 19.10 8.11 0.92
CA GLY A 200 19.11 9.10 -0.15
C GLY A 200 20.50 9.59 -0.53
N LYS A 201 20.80 9.68 -1.83
CA LYS A 201 22.07 10.28 -2.32
C LYS A 201 21.90 10.93 -3.69
N TRP A 202 22.18 12.24 -3.74
CA TRP A 202 21.99 13.06 -4.95
C TRP A 202 23.30 13.40 -5.69
N GLN A 203 24.45 13.25 -5.04
CA GLN A 203 25.75 13.64 -5.58
C GLN A 203 26.87 12.67 -5.16
N GLY A 204 28.00 12.76 -5.85
CA GLY A 204 29.19 11.96 -5.56
C GLY A 204 29.14 10.54 -6.14
N SER A 205 29.91 9.64 -5.53
CA SER A 205 30.07 8.26 -6.00
C SER A 205 29.06 7.31 -5.37
N TYR A 206 28.57 6.33 -6.15
CA TYR A 206 27.63 5.28 -5.70
C TYR A 206 28.31 3.91 -5.56
N LYS A 207 29.64 3.83 -5.44
CA LYS A 207 30.40 2.56 -5.48
C LYS A 207 30.04 1.56 -4.37
N ASP A 208 29.51 2.04 -3.25
CA ASP A 208 29.11 1.24 -2.09
C ASP A 208 27.60 0.91 -2.06
N GLY A 209 26.89 1.16 -3.17
CA GLY A 209 25.48 0.84 -3.31
C GLY A 209 25.06 0.74 -4.78
N VAL A 210 23.76 0.76 -5.01
CA VAL A 210 23.18 0.82 -6.36
C VAL A 210 22.96 2.28 -6.74
N LYS A 211 23.39 2.64 -7.96
CA LYS A 211 23.13 3.98 -8.49
C LYS A 211 21.61 4.16 -8.64
N PRO A 212 21.02 5.29 -8.18
CA PRO A 212 19.57 5.48 -8.22
C PRO A 212 18.93 5.31 -9.62
N THR A 213 19.69 5.59 -10.67
CA THR A 213 19.25 5.43 -12.07
C THR A 213 19.28 3.99 -12.56
N ASP A 214 19.77 3.02 -11.79
CA ASP A 214 19.88 1.64 -12.24
C ASP A 214 18.71 0.79 -11.71
N TRP A 215 17.98 1.28 -10.70
CA TRP A 215 16.74 0.68 -10.24
C TRP A 215 15.66 0.70 -11.32
N SER A 216 14.94 -0.41 -11.46
CA SER A 216 13.82 -0.58 -12.38
C SER A 216 12.52 -1.04 -11.69
N GLY A 217 12.56 -1.34 -10.40
CA GLY A 217 11.38 -1.78 -9.66
C GLY A 217 11.53 -1.77 -8.15
N SER A 218 10.40 -1.82 -7.46
CA SER A 218 10.31 -1.72 -5.99
C SER A 218 10.50 -3.05 -5.27
N ALA A 219 10.15 -4.18 -5.92
CA ALA A 219 10.24 -5.51 -5.30
C ALA A 219 11.69 -5.84 -4.89
N ASP A 220 12.67 -5.63 -5.78
CA ASP A 220 14.09 -5.86 -5.50
C ASP A 220 14.58 -5.02 -4.31
N ILE A 221 14.13 -3.76 -4.21
CA ILE A 221 14.48 -2.86 -3.11
C ILE A 221 13.91 -3.39 -1.80
N LEU A 222 12.64 -3.78 -1.77
CA LEU A 222 11.96 -4.32 -0.58
C LEU A 222 12.58 -5.65 -0.14
N HIS A 223 12.92 -6.54 -1.08
CA HIS A 223 13.61 -7.79 -0.77
C HIS A 223 15.01 -7.54 -0.21
N HIS A 224 15.75 -6.61 -0.80
CA HIS A 224 17.07 -6.25 -0.29
C HIS A 224 16.98 -5.74 1.15
N TRP A 225 16.06 -4.82 1.43
CA TRP A 225 15.79 -4.29 2.76
C TRP A 225 15.44 -5.39 3.79
N VAL A 226 14.56 -6.33 3.44
CA VAL A 226 14.23 -7.46 4.34
C VAL A 226 15.44 -8.38 4.54
N SER A 227 16.16 -8.72 3.46
CA SER A 227 17.31 -9.63 3.51
C SER A 227 18.50 -9.08 4.30
N SER A 228 18.63 -7.75 4.35
CA SER A 228 19.66 -7.03 5.11
C SER A 228 19.27 -6.80 6.57
N ASN A 229 18.25 -7.52 7.07
CA ASN A 229 17.67 -7.34 8.40
C ASN A 229 17.24 -5.88 8.65
N TYR A 230 16.50 -5.33 7.68
CA TYR A 230 15.93 -3.99 7.70
C TYR A 230 16.97 -2.86 7.68
N SER A 231 18.16 -3.14 7.14
CA SER A 231 19.19 -2.11 6.94
C SER A 231 18.88 -1.26 5.70
N PRO A 232 19.16 0.06 5.72
CA PRO A 232 18.85 0.94 4.60
C PRO A 232 19.46 0.49 3.27
N VAL A 233 18.66 0.55 2.20
CA VAL A 233 19.06 0.22 0.84
C VAL A 233 19.67 1.45 0.18
N ARG A 234 20.94 1.32 -0.18
CA ARG A 234 21.72 2.34 -0.88
C ARG A 234 21.60 2.16 -2.39
N TYR A 235 21.21 3.16 -3.19
CA TYR A 235 20.71 4.49 -2.83
C TYR A 235 19.42 4.82 -3.58
N GLY A 236 18.66 5.78 -3.04
CA GLY A 236 17.45 6.34 -3.64
C GLY A 236 17.58 7.82 -4.02
N GLN A 237 16.77 8.24 -4.98
CA GLN A 237 16.43 9.65 -5.26
C GLN A 237 14.90 9.77 -5.33
N CYS A 238 14.36 10.99 -5.46
CA CYS A 238 12.91 11.26 -5.30
C CYS A 238 11.99 10.26 -6.01
N TRP A 239 12.25 9.92 -7.27
CA TRP A 239 11.43 8.94 -8.00
C TRP A 239 11.52 7.51 -7.46
N VAL A 240 12.67 7.11 -6.91
CA VAL A 240 12.86 5.79 -6.30
C VAL A 240 12.04 5.74 -5.00
N PHE A 241 12.14 6.78 -4.17
CA PHE A 241 11.34 6.88 -2.94
C PHE A 241 9.84 6.87 -3.26
N ALA A 242 9.39 7.71 -4.19
CA ALA A 242 7.99 7.79 -4.60
C ALA A 242 7.48 6.46 -5.18
N SER A 243 8.28 5.76 -5.98
CA SER A 243 7.85 4.49 -6.58
C SER A 243 7.76 3.37 -5.55
N VAL A 244 8.68 3.32 -4.58
CA VAL A 244 8.61 2.38 -3.44
C VAL A 244 7.40 2.69 -2.56
N LEU A 245 7.17 3.96 -2.22
CA LEU A 245 5.97 4.38 -1.47
C LEU A 245 4.70 3.96 -2.22
N CYS A 246 4.61 4.23 -3.53
CA CYS A 246 3.45 3.84 -4.34
C CYS A 246 3.22 2.33 -4.32
N THR A 247 4.27 1.51 -4.40
CA THR A 247 4.16 0.05 -4.23
C THR A 247 3.58 -0.30 -2.87
N VAL A 248 4.14 0.22 -1.77
CA VAL A 248 3.67 -0.12 -0.42
C VAL A 248 2.21 0.29 -0.23
N MET A 249 1.83 1.49 -0.66
CA MET A 249 0.45 1.97 -0.51
C MET A 249 -0.54 1.10 -1.32
N ARG A 250 -0.19 0.70 -2.55
CA ARG A 250 -0.99 -0.23 -3.36
C ARG A 250 -1.12 -1.60 -2.70
N VAL A 251 -0.03 -2.14 -2.13
CA VAL A 251 -0.05 -3.40 -1.37
C VAL A 251 -0.99 -3.31 -0.17
N LEU A 252 -0.99 -2.18 0.55
CA LEU A 252 -1.88 -1.97 1.71
C LEU A 252 -3.34 -1.71 1.33
N GLY A 253 -3.64 -1.62 0.03
CA GLY A 253 -4.99 -1.41 -0.50
C GLY A 253 -5.39 0.06 -0.66
N ILE A 254 -4.44 1.00 -0.55
CA ILE A 254 -4.68 2.44 -0.69
C ILE A 254 -4.40 2.84 -2.15
N PRO A 255 -5.40 3.31 -2.92
CA PRO A 255 -5.20 3.65 -4.32
C PRO A 255 -4.19 4.79 -4.44
N SER A 256 -3.15 4.59 -5.24
CA SER A 256 -1.98 5.48 -5.25
C SER A 256 -1.42 5.68 -6.64
N ARG A 257 -0.89 6.88 -6.91
CA ARG A 257 -0.22 7.24 -8.16
C ARG A 257 1.03 8.08 -7.92
N VAL A 258 2.05 7.87 -8.74
CA VAL A 258 3.26 8.69 -8.75
C VAL A 258 2.98 9.97 -9.54
N VAL A 259 3.41 11.11 -9.02
CA VAL A 259 3.24 12.43 -9.64
C VAL A 259 4.60 13.10 -9.76
N THR A 260 4.87 13.66 -10.94
CA THR A 260 6.07 14.44 -11.23
C THR A 260 5.69 15.89 -11.42
N VAL A 261 6.39 16.78 -10.71
CA VAL A 261 6.37 18.22 -10.97
C VAL A 261 7.72 18.65 -11.57
N PHE A 262 7.70 19.51 -12.57
CA PHE A 262 8.90 20.09 -13.18
C PHE A 262 9.16 21.49 -12.62
N ASN A 263 10.42 21.91 -12.61
CA ASN A 263 10.85 23.16 -11.96
C ASN A 263 10.39 23.21 -10.50
N ALA A 264 10.68 22.15 -9.75
CA ALA A 264 10.20 21.98 -8.39
C ALA A 264 10.98 22.89 -7.45
N ALA A 265 10.30 23.90 -6.90
CA ALA A 265 10.87 24.80 -5.91
C ALA A 265 10.95 24.10 -4.54
N HIS A 266 12.11 24.17 -3.92
CA HIS A 266 12.33 23.81 -2.52
C HIS A 266 12.69 25.10 -1.76
N ASP A 267 11.69 25.62 -1.06
CA ASP A 267 11.80 26.80 -0.17
C ASP A 267 12.32 26.32 1.19
N GLY A 268 13.56 26.69 1.51
CA GLY A 268 14.24 26.24 2.73
C GLY A 268 13.95 27.10 3.96
N ASN A 269 13.17 28.17 3.83
CA ASN A 269 12.87 29.11 4.92
C ASN A 269 11.37 29.40 5.12
N GLY A 270 10.51 28.91 4.23
CA GLY A 270 9.05 28.96 4.33
C GLY A 270 8.43 30.32 4.01
N ASN A 271 9.16 31.22 3.34
CA ASN A 271 8.68 32.57 3.02
C ASN A 271 7.94 32.67 1.67
N GLN A 272 7.76 31.54 0.97
CA GLN A 272 7.12 31.42 -0.36
C GLN A 272 7.87 32.14 -1.48
N LYS A 273 9.18 32.36 -1.32
CA LYS A 273 10.08 32.94 -2.32
C LYS A 273 11.30 32.04 -2.47
N ILE A 274 11.85 32.02 -3.68
CA ILE A 274 13.08 31.30 -4.00
C ILE A 274 14.12 32.31 -4.42
N GLU A 275 15.26 32.31 -3.74
CA GLU A 275 16.37 33.20 -4.05
C GLU A 275 17.55 32.42 -4.65
N GLU A 276 17.95 32.77 -5.88
CA GLU A 276 19.14 32.23 -6.53
C GLU A 276 20.15 33.35 -6.77
N PHE A 277 21.39 33.11 -6.36
CA PHE A 277 22.47 34.08 -6.47
C PHE A 277 23.42 33.65 -7.58
N TYR A 278 23.81 34.60 -8.44
CA TYR A 278 24.74 34.36 -9.54
C TYR A 278 25.89 35.35 -9.49
N SER A 279 27.08 34.91 -9.88
CA SER A 279 28.21 35.81 -10.13
C SER A 279 27.93 36.69 -11.35
N SER A 280 28.72 37.75 -11.54
CA SER A 280 28.67 38.58 -12.74
C SER A 280 28.99 37.82 -14.03
N THR A 281 29.59 36.63 -13.94
CA THR A 281 29.89 35.74 -15.08
C THR A 281 28.82 34.67 -15.31
N GLY A 282 27.74 34.65 -14.50
CA GLY A 282 26.64 33.70 -14.63
C GLY A 282 26.84 32.37 -13.89
N GLU A 283 27.84 32.26 -13.02
CA GLU A 283 28.04 31.08 -12.16
C GLU A 283 27.06 31.10 -10.99
N LYS A 284 26.34 30.00 -10.75
CA LYS A 284 25.43 29.88 -9.61
C LYS A 284 26.20 29.80 -8.30
N LEU A 285 25.92 30.69 -7.37
CA LEU A 285 26.52 30.77 -6.05
C LEU A 285 25.61 30.09 -5.01
N ASN A 286 26.19 29.24 -4.17
CA ASN A 286 25.46 28.51 -3.11
C ASN A 286 25.26 29.38 -1.86
N LEU A 287 24.60 30.54 -2.01
CA LEU A 287 24.35 31.50 -0.92
C LEU A 287 22.95 31.37 -0.30
N SER A 288 22.00 30.74 -0.99
CA SER A 288 20.70 30.36 -0.45
C SER A 288 20.65 28.86 -0.14
N LYS A 289 19.76 28.48 0.80
CA LYS A 289 19.34 27.09 0.98
C LYS A 289 18.27 26.67 -0.01
N ASP A 290 17.62 27.64 -0.66
CA ASP A 290 16.57 27.36 -1.63
C ASP A 290 17.16 26.70 -2.88
N SER A 291 16.35 25.88 -3.53
CA SER A 291 16.76 25.26 -4.79
C SER A 291 15.58 25.04 -5.73
N ILE A 292 15.86 25.03 -7.04
CA ILE A 292 14.91 24.61 -8.05
C ILE A 292 15.43 23.32 -8.66
N TRP A 293 14.70 22.22 -8.42
CA TRP A 293 15.03 20.92 -9.00
C TRP A 293 14.40 20.84 -10.39
N ASN A 294 15.12 20.25 -11.35
CA ASN A 294 14.59 20.04 -12.71
C ASN A 294 13.23 19.34 -12.68
N PHE A 295 13.11 18.35 -11.80
CA PHE A 295 11.85 17.71 -11.45
C PHE A 295 11.92 17.16 -10.03
N HIS A 296 10.75 17.00 -9.42
CA HIS A 296 10.55 16.29 -8.17
C HIS A 296 9.37 15.34 -8.30
N VAL A 297 9.41 14.24 -7.54
CA VAL A 297 8.44 13.15 -7.65
C VAL A 297 7.93 12.78 -6.26
N TRP A 298 6.61 12.72 -6.10
CA TRP A 298 5.93 12.26 -4.90
C TRP A 298 4.80 11.28 -5.24
N VAL A 299 4.03 10.86 -4.24
CA VAL A 299 2.84 10.01 -4.42
C VAL A 299 1.59 10.77 -4.02
N GLU A 300 0.53 10.60 -4.79
CA GLU A 300 -0.82 10.96 -4.35
C GLU A 300 -1.57 9.69 -3.96
N CYS A 301 -2.18 9.70 -2.76
CA CYS A 301 -2.96 8.60 -2.22
C CYS A 301 -4.43 9.02 -2.14
N TRP A 302 -5.35 8.20 -2.65
CA TRP A 302 -6.79 8.46 -2.65
C TRP A 302 -7.42 8.01 -1.33
N MET A 303 -7.99 8.94 -0.58
CA MET A 303 -8.71 8.65 0.66
C MET A 303 -9.67 9.77 1.05
N ARG A 304 -10.61 9.46 1.94
CA ARG A 304 -11.39 10.47 2.66
C ARG A 304 -10.58 11.13 3.77
N ARG A 305 -10.85 12.40 4.03
CA ARG A 305 -10.24 13.21 5.10
C ARG A 305 -11.27 13.53 6.17
N LEU A 306 -11.65 12.51 6.94
CA LEU A 306 -12.60 12.65 8.05
C LEU A 306 -12.15 13.69 9.10
N ASP A 307 -10.85 13.95 9.17
CA ASP A 307 -10.22 14.96 10.02
C ASP A 307 -10.35 16.40 9.49
N LEU A 308 -10.58 16.59 8.18
CA LEU A 308 -10.68 17.92 7.54
C LEU A 308 -12.07 18.25 7.01
N GLY A 309 -12.87 17.26 6.62
CA GLY A 309 -14.16 17.44 5.96
C GLY A 309 -14.20 16.80 4.56
N ALA A 310 -15.41 16.52 4.08
CA ALA A 310 -15.64 15.79 2.83
C ALA A 310 -15.18 16.56 1.58
N GLU A 311 -15.06 17.89 1.67
CA GLU A 311 -14.53 18.75 0.61
C GLU A 311 -13.03 18.56 0.37
N PHE A 312 -12.31 17.95 1.33
CA PHE A 312 -10.89 17.61 1.24
C PHE A 312 -10.65 16.13 0.90
N ASP A 313 -11.72 15.36 0.65
CA ASP A 313 -11.61 13.98 0.17
C ASP A 313 -10.94 13.92 -1.21
N GLY A 314 -10.23 12.83 -1.48
CA GLY A 314 -9.62 12.56 -2.78
C GLY A 314 -8.11 12.38 -2.69
N TRP A 315 -7.37 12.94 -3.64
CA TRP A 315 -5.92 12.78 -3.73
C TRP A 315 -5.17 13.58 -2.67
N GLN A 316 -4.43 12.88 -1.82
CA GLN A 316 -3.60 13.46 -0.75
C GLN A 316 -2.12 13.31 -1.11
N ILE A 317 -1.35 14.40 -1.04
CA ILE A 317 0.09 14.38 -1.30
C ILE A 317 0.81 13.66 -0.16
N VAL A 318 1.66 12.71 -0.51
CA VAL A 318 2.54 11.96 0.39
C VAL A 318 3.93 11.93 -0.24
N ASP A 319 4.87 12.64 0.36
CA ASP A 319 6.24 12.78 -0.17
C ASP A 319 7.26 12.07 0.73
N PRO A 320 7.77 10.90 0.32
CA PRO A 320 8.72 10.12 1.09
C PRO A 320 10.16 10.66 0.99
N THR A 321 10.40 11.67 0.16
CA THR A 321 11.73 12.24 -0.04
C THR A 321 12.08 13.14 1.15
N PRO A 322 13.20 12.90 1.84
CA PRO A 322 13.54 13.68 3.03
C PRO A 322 14.06 15.07 2.66
N GLN A 323 13.14 16.01 2.39
CA GLN A 323 13.45 17.42 2.13
C GLN A 323 13.35 18.26 3.41
N GLU A 324 12.21 18.19 4.10
CA GLU A 324 11.92 18.98 5.30
C GLU A 324 11.45 18.07 6.44
N LYS A 325 11.79 18.44 7.68
CA LYS A 325 11.25 17.75 8.86
C LYS A 325 9.81 18.19 9.10
N SER A 326 8.90 17.22 9.24
CA SER A 326 7.52 17.50 9.64
C SER A 326 7.48 17.91 11.11
N ALA A 327 6.67 18.94 11.43
CA ALA A 327 6.39 19.37 12.79
C ALA A 327 5.38 18.44 13.50
#